data_AF-A0A1E7H246-F1
#
_entry.id   AF-A0A1E7H246-F1
#
_cell.length_a   1.000
_cell.length_b   1.000
_cell.length_c   1.000
_cell.angle_alpha   90.00
_cell.angle_beta   90.00
_cell.angle_gamma   90.00
#
_symmetry.space_group_name_H-M   'P 1'
#
loop_
_entity.id
_entity.type
_entity.pdbx_description
1 polymer ?
#
loop_
_entity_poly.entity_id
_entity_poly.type
_entity_poly.pdbx_seq_one_letter_code
_entity_poly.pdbx_strand_id
1 'polypeptide(L)'
;MIKKFGIAEEVDTIKMENIVNEMRDLLEKLVSGEIPNEDTYTRSDLKDFCTSLIKGQRNDMVIMKSGSWCVAPSATNMPSDARVYLAFFPTYIAISILTRVLSDYPEIPEQIPNYADVLRKGFTFATYRRLRGHGIGAESEMIEALEILSSGNAIKYLASNPNFCPELLWILRDIKEELVDALQRSVTKGSWGEDYVKALTFVEAC
;
A
#
# COMPACT_ATOMS: atom_id res chain seq x y z
N MET A 1 10.00 4.91 15.73
CA MET A 1 9.93 4.40 14.35
C MET A 1 9.88 2.89 14.41
N ILE A 2 8.91 2.30 13.72
CA ILE A 2 8.66 0.86 13.77
C ILE A 2 9.85 0.06 13.22
N LYS A 3 10.31 -0.93 13.98
CA LYS A 3 11.40 -1.85 13.57
C LYS A 3 10.88 -3.22 13.15
N LYS A 4 9.66 -3.57 13.56
CA LYS A 4 8.99 -4.82 13.19
C LYS A 4 7.52 -4.56 12.98
N PHE A 5 6.98 -5.05 11.87
CA PHE A 5 5.55 -5.13 11.64
C PHE A 5 4.91 -6.00 12.72
N GLY A 6 3.81 -5.49 13.28
CA GLY A 6 3.03 -6.15 14.33
C GLY A 6 1.57 -6.28 13.94
N ILE A 7 0.91 -7.23 14.59
CA ILE A 7 -0.54 -7.41 14.55
C ILE A 7 -1.01 -7.23 15.99
N ALA A 8 -2.08 -6.48 16.21
CA ALA A 8 -2.67 -6.35 17.54
C ALA A 8 -3.18 -7.72 18.02
N GLU A 9 -2.92 -8.05 19.29
CA GLU A 9 -3.31 -9.31 19.91
C GLU A 9 -4.82 -9.39 20.15
N GLU A 10 -5.43 -8.23 20.40
CA GLU A 10 -6.86 -8.04 20.64
C GLU A 10 -7.38 -6.83 19.86
N VAL A 11 -8.70 -6.63 19.89
CA VAL A 11 -9.32 -5.48 19.24
C VAL A 11 -9.09 -4.21 20.06
N ASP A 12 -7.95 -3.58 19.82
CA ASP A 12 -7.56 -2.27 20.33
C ASP A 12 -7.33 -1.32 19.15
N THR A 13 -8.27 -0.40 18.92
CA THR A 13 -8.23 0.53 17.78
C THR A 13 -7.05 1.49 17.87
N ILE A 14 -6.68 1.93 19.08
CA ILE A 14 -5.55 2.85 19.28
C ILE A 14 -4.25 2.14 18.91
N LYS A 15 -4.06 0.90 19.39
CA LYS A 15 -2.87 0.11 19.06
C LYS A 15 -2.78 -0.17 17.56
N MET A 16 -3.90 -0.53 16.93
CA MET A 16 -3.94 -0.78 15.49
C MET A 16 -3.62 0.46 14.68
N GLU A 17 -4.26 1.59 14.98
CA GLU A 17 -4.02 2.88 14.32
C GLU A 17 -2.56 3.32 14.48
N ASN A 18 -1.98 3.14 15.68
CA ASN A 18 -0.56 3.42 15.92
C ASN A 18 0.35 2.60 15.00
N ILE A 19 0.09 1.30 14.80
CA ILE A 19 0.87 0.47 13.87
C ILE A 19 0.79 1.05 12.45
N VAL A 20 -0.40 1.40 11.97
CA VAL A 20 -0.58 1.97 10.63
C VAL A 20 0.16 3.31 10.50
N ASN A 21 0.05 4.18 11.50
CA ASN A 21 0.70 5.48 11.53
C ASN A 21 2.23 5.36 11.55
N GLU A 22 2.80 4.44 12.32
CA GLU A 22 4.25 4.21 12.32
C GLU A 22 4.73 3.64 10.98
N MET A 23 3.93 2.82 10.30
CA MET A 23 4.25 2.37 8.94
C MET A 23 4.23 3.53 7.93
N ARG A 24 3.28 4.46 8.05
CA ARG A 24 3.24 5.67 7.22
C ARG A 24 4.44 6.57 7.46
N ASP A 25 4.79 6.86 8.71
CA ASP A 25 5.97 7.65 9.08
C ASP A 25 7.26 7.03 8.52
N LEU A 26 7.38 5.70 8.56
CA LEU A 26 8.51 5.00 7.95
C LEU A 26 8.53 5.21 6.42
N LEU A 27 7.39 5.04 5.74
CA LEU A 27 7.31 5.25 4.30
C LEU A 27 7.67 6.70 3.93
N GLU A 28 7.13 7.69 4.65
CA GLU A 28 7.42 9.12 4.41
C GLU A 28 8.91 9.42 4.54
N LYS A 29 9.56 8.93 5.59
CA LYS A 29 11.01 9.12 5.80
C LYS A 29 11.87 8.36 4.79
N LEU A 30 11.41 7.20 4.34
CA LEU A 30 12.06 6.46 3.25
C LEU A 30 11.93 7.24 1.93
N VAL A 31 10.77 7.85 1.70
CA VAL A 31 10.50 8.66 0.51
C VAL A 31 11.34 9.93 0.48
N SER A 32 11.48 10.61 1.62
CA SER A 32 12.28 11.84 1.77
C SER A 32 13.79 11.58 1.78
N GLY A 33 14.23 10.32 1.92
CA GLY A 33 15.63 9.95 2.02
C GLY A 33 16.25 10.22 3.39
N GLU A 34 15.43 10.49 4.40
CA GLU A 34 15.88 10.63 5.79
C GLU A 34 16.38 9.30 6.37
N ILE A 35 15.79 8.19 5.94
CA ILE A 35 16.19 6.83 6.33
C ILE A 35 16.43 5.95 5.10
N PRO A 36 17.27 4.90 5.21
CA PRO A 36 18.09 4.56 6.38
C PRO A 36 19.29 5.51 6.56
N ASN A 37 19.70 5.70 7.82
CA ASN A 37 20.88 6.45 8.25
C ASN A 37 21.60 5.72 9.40
N GLU A 38 22.82 6.14 9.74
CA GLU A 38 23.65 5.46 10.75
C GLU A 38 23.20 5.73 12.20
N ASP A 39 22.50 6.83 12.46
CA ASP A 39 22.25 7.31 13.83
C ASP A 39 20.93 6.80 14.43
N THR A 40 19.89 6.65 13.61
CA THR A 40 18.51 6.45 14.10
C THR A 40 17.81 5.23 13.51
N TYR A 41 18.07 4.91 12.23
CA TYR A 41 17.43 3.80 11.55
C TYR A 41 18.31 3.25 10.44
N THR A 42 19.05 2.20 10.74
CA THR A 42 20.10 1.67 9.85
C THR A 42 19.53 0.85 8.70
N ARG A 43 20.37 0.52 7.70
CA ARG A 43 20.00 -0.47 6.67
C ARG A 43 19.64 -1.83 7.27
N SER A 44 20.26 -2.19 8.40
CA SER A 44 19.91 -3.42 9.13
C SER A 44 18.52 -3.33 9.73
N ASP A 45 18.14 -2.20 10.33
CA ASP A 45 16.78 -1.99 10.85
C ASP A 45 15.74 -2.07 9.73
N LEU A 46 16.03 -1.47 8.56
CA LEU A 46 15.16 -1.54 7.39
C LEU A 46 15.01 -2.96 6.85
N LYS A 47 16.11 -3.73 6.80
CA LYS A 47 16.10 -5.15 6.44
C LYS A 47 15.27 -5.97 7.44
N ASP A 48 15.41 -5.72 8.73
CA ASP A 48 14.65 -6.41 9.77
C ASP A 48 13.16 -6.10 9.68
N PHE A 49 12.81 -4.84 9.42
CA PHE A 49 11.43 -4.43 9.19
C PHE A 49 10.86 -5.09 7.93
N CYS A 50 11.57 -5.05 6.80
CA CYS A 50 11.14 -5.76 5.59
C CYS A 50 10.96 -7.26 5.84
N THR A 51 11.90 -7.90 6.54
CA THR A 51 11.80 -9.32 6.92
C THR A 51 10.56 -9.59 7.77
N SER A 52 10.22 -8.67 8.68
CA SER A 52 9.00 -8.79 9.48
C SER A 52 7.72 -8.63 8.66
N LEU A 53 7.72 -7.76 7.63
CA LEU A 53 6.61 -7.69 6.67
C LEU A 53 6.47 -9.00 5.90
N ILE A 54 7.57 -9.56 5.40
CA ILE A 54 7.53 -10.83 4.65
C ILE A 54 6.92 -11.96 5.51
N LYS A 55 7.30 -12.04 6.79
CA LYS A 55 6.77 -13.04 7.73
C LYS A 55 5.35 -12.74 8.21
N GLY A 56 4.98 -11.47 8.29
CA GLY A 56 3.71 -11.00 8.84
C GLY A 56 2.56 -10.93 7.84
N GLN A 57 2.79 -11.22 6.55
CA GLN A 57 1.72 -11.23 5.55
C GLN A 57 0.67 -12.30 5.88
N ARG A 58 -0.59 -11.87 5.98
CA ARG A 58 -1.75 -12.70 6.30
C ARG A 58 -2.20 -13.49 5.08
N ASN A 59 -2.32 -14.81 5.23
CA ASN A 59 -2.78 -15.71 4.16
C ASN A 59 -4.11 -16.43 4.50
N ASP A 60 -4.61 -16.25 5.72
CA ASP A 60 -5.60 -17.11 6.37
C ASP A 60 -6.90 -16.36 6.75
N MET A 61 -7.18 -15.24 6.08
CA MET A 61 -8.29 -14.37 6.45
C MET A 61 -9.58 -14.85 5.76
N VAL A 62 -10.38 -15.68 6.43
CA VAL A 62 -11.59 -16.35 5.88
C VAL A 62 -12.51 -15.44 5.05
N ILE A 63 -12.63 -14.16 5.39
CA ILE A 63 -13.53 -13.21 4.73
C ILE A 63 -12.86 -12.26 3.72
N MET A 64 -11.55 -12.37 3.51
CA MET A 64 -10.78 -11.52 2.58
C MET A 64 -9.79 -12.37 1.77
N LYS A 65 -9.30 -11.83 0.65
CA LYS A 65 -8.22 -12.50 -0.08
C LYS A 65 -6.97 -12.62 0.79
N SER A 66 -6.16 -13.64 0.55
CA SER A 66 -4.80 -13.76 1.10
C SER A 66 -3.89 -12.64 0.57
N GLY A 67 -2.82 -12.33 1.28
CA GLY A 67 -1.80 -11.38 0.85
C GLY A 67 -1.87 -10.01 1.53
N SER A 68 -2.62 -9.88 2.61
CA SER A 68 -2.80 -8.60 3.31
C SER A 68 -1.79 -8.39 4.44
N TRP A 69 -1.60 -7.15 4.85
CA TRP A 69 -0.93 -6.77 6.11
C TRP A 69 -1.95 -6.23 7.10
N CYS A 70 -3.02 -7.01 7.35
CA CYS A 70 -4.04 -6.61 8.31
C CYS A 70 -3.46 -6.54 9.72
N VAL A 71 -3.67 -5.40 10.39
CA VAL A 71 -3.15 -5.13 11.73
C VAL A 71 -4.08 -5.61 12.85
N ALA A 72 -5.33 -5.95 12.54
CA ALA A 72 -6.26 -6.51 13.49
C ALA A 72 -6.00 -8.00 13.75
N PRO A 73 -6.32 -8.54 14.95
CA PRO A 73 -6.16 -9.96 15.26
C PRO A 73 -6.98 -10.84 14.31
N SER A 74 -8.19 -10.39 13.97
CA SER A 74 -9.12 -11.07 13.08
C SER A 74 -9.90 -10.07 12.24
N ALA A 75 -10.27 -10.50 11.03
CA ALA A 75 -11.23 -9.79 10.18
C ALA A 75 -12.67 -10.23 10.44
N THR A 76 -12.90 -11.32 11.18
CA THR A 76 -14.26 -11.82 11.48
C THR A 76 -15.06 -10.73 12.19
N ASN A 77 -16.25 -10.44 11.68
CA ASN A 77 -17.14 -9.37 12.15
C ASN A 77 -16.59 -7.93 12.01
N MET A 78 -15.48 -7.73 11.30
CA MET A 78 -14.96 -6.39 11.04
C MET A 78 -15.88 -5.64 10.06
N PRO A 79 -16.35 -4.44 10.43
CA PRO A 79 -17.08 -3.55 9.53
C PRO A 79 -16.33 -3.28 8.22
N SER A 80 -17.07 -2.97 7.15
CA SER A 80 -16.49 -2.82 5.79
C SER A 80 -15.55 -1.61 5.69
N ASP A 81 -15.92 -0.51 6.33
CA ASP A 81 -15.13 0.71 6.55
C ASP A 81 -13.89 0.44 7.39
N ALA A 82 -14.02 -0.26 8.52
CA ALA A 82 -12.87 -0.63 9.36
C ALA A 82 -11.85 -1.50 8.59
N ARG A 83 -12.32 -2.38 7.69
CA ARG A 83 -11.44 -3.16 6.81
C ARG A 83 -10.58 -2.28 5.91
N VAL A 84 -11.11 -1.15 5.42
CA VAL A 84 -10.34 -0.21 4.60
C VAL A 84 -9.10 0.27 5.37
N TYR A 85 -9.29 0.79 6.58
CA TYR A 85 -8.20 1.35 7.39
C TYR A 85 -7.29 0.33 8.05
N LEU A 86 -7.80 -0.87 8.36
CA LEU A 86 -7.06 -1.87 9.13
C LEU A 86 -6.49 -3.01 8.27
N ALA A 87 -6.92 -3.15 7.02
CA ALA A 87 -6.41 -4.17 6.11
C ALA A 87 -5.95 -3.62 4.76
N PHE A 88 -6.70 -2.72 4.11
CA PHE A 88 -6.32 -2.21 2.78
C PHE A 88 -5.18 -1.18 2.87
N PHE A 89 -5.34 -0.12 3.65
CA PHE A 89 -4.30 0.90 3.81
C PHE A 89 -2.96 0.35 4.31
N PRO A 90 -2.91 -0.50 5.36
CA PRO A 90 -1.66 -1.12 5.79
C PRO A 90 -1.01 -1.98 4.69
N THR A 91 -1.83 -2.62 3.85
CA THR A 91 -1.33 -3.38 2.70
C THR A 91 -0.75 -2.47 1.62
N TYR A 92 -1.40 -1.34 1.30
CA TYR A 92 -0.87 -0.36 0.35
C TYR A 92 0.47 0.20 0.85
N ILE A 93 0.56 0.54 2.13
CA ILE A 93 1.80 1.05 2.75
C ILE A 93 2.90 -0.02 2.70
N ALA A 94 2.60 -1.27 3.06
CA ALA A 94 3.56 -2.36 2.99
C ALA A 94 4.08 -2.60 1.55
N ILE A 95 3.19 -2.61 0.56
CA ILE A 95 3.56 -2.71 -0.86
C ILE A 95 4.49 -1.56 -1.25
N SER A 96 4.17 -0.33 -0.86
CA SER A 96 4.97 0.85 -1.16
C SER A 96 6.35 0.79 -0.54
N ILE A 97 6.46 0.41 0.74
CA ILE A 97 7.74 0.26 1.43
C ILE A 97 8.57 -0.82 0.73
N LEU A 98 8.00 -2.00 0.48
CA LEU A 98 8.72 -3.11 -0.15
C LEU A 98 9.14 -2.77 -1.58
N THR A 99 8.30 -2.10 -2.36
CA THR A 99 8.66 -1.71 -3.74
C THR A 99 9.73 -0.61 -3.76
N ARG A 100 9.67 0.32 -2.81
CA ARG A 100 10.69 1.36 -2.66
C ARG A 100 12.03 0.76 -2.28
N VAL A 101 12.06 -0.14 -1.29
CA VAL A 101 13.27 -0.86 -0.89
C VAL A 101 13.83 -1.70 -2.04
N LEU A 102 12.96 -2.36 -2.81
CA LEU A 102 13.38 -3.11 -4.00
C LEU A 102 14.11 -2.24 -5.05
N SER A 103 13.72 -0.98 -5.15
CA SER A 103 14.28 -0.04 -6.14
C SER A 103 15.54 0.66 -5.63
N ASP A 104 15.51 1.12 -4.38
CA ASP A 104 16.52 2.03 -3.84
C ASP A 104 17.66 1.29 -3.09
N TYR A 105 17.37 0.09 -2.58
CA TYR A 105 18.29 -0.75 -1.79
C TYR A 105 18.23 -2.22 -2.26
N PRO A 106 18.57 -2.51 -3.53
CA PRO A 106 18.36 -3.82 -4.14
C PRO A 106 19.10 -4.96 -3.42
N GLU A 107 20.17 -4.66 -2.68
CA GLU A 107 20.89 -5.65 -1.86
C GLU A 107 20.07 -6.18 -0.68
N ILE A 108 19.05 -5.46 -0.22
CA ILE A 108 18.19 -5.89 0.90
C ILE A 108 17.25 -7.03 0.47
N PRO A 109 16.42 -6.90 -0.59
CA PRO A 109 15.58 -7.98 -1.08
C PRO A 109 16.34 -9.27 -1.41
N GLU A 110 17.56 -9.19 -1.95
CA GLU A 110 18.40 -10.34 -2.27
C GLU A 110 18.70 -11.23 -1.05
N GLN A 111 18.67 -10.65 0.14
CA GLN A 111 18.95 -11.33 1.41
C GLN A 111 17.70 -11.82 2.14
N ILE A 112 16.49 -11.56 1.61
CA ILE A 112 15.22 -11.90 2.24
C ILE A 112 14.48 -12.92 1.36
N PRO A 113 14.35 -14.19 1.81
CA PRO A 113 13.65 -15.21 1.04
C PRO A 113 12.21 -14.83 0.70
N ASN A 114 11.76 -15.20 -0.50
CA ASN A 114 10.37 -15.02 -0.99
C ASN A 114 9.91 -13.56 -1.11
N TYR A 115 10.82 -12.58 -1.13
CA TYR A 115 10.48 -11.16 -1.18
C TYR A 115 9.52 -10.82 -2.34
N ALA A 116 9.88 -11.21 -3.56
CA ALA A 116 9.10 -10.93 -4.76
C ALA A 116 7.73 -11.63 -4.74
N ASP A 117 7.65 -12.86 -4.24
CA ASP A 117 6.41 -13.63 -4.18
C ASP A 117 5.43 -13.03 -3.17
N VAL A 118 5.92 -12.62 -2.00
CA VAL A 118 5.11 -11.95 -0.98
C VAL A 118 4.67 -10.57 -1.45
N LEU A 119 5.55 -9.80 -2.10
CA LEU A 119 5.18 -8.53 -2.71
C LEU A 119 4.09 -8.71 -3.78
N ARG A 120 4.21 -9.71 -4.65
CA ARG A 120 3.20 -10.06 -5.66
C ARG A 120 1.85 -10.40 -5.04
N LYS A 121 1.83 -11.16 -3.94
CA LYS A 121 0.60 -11.44 -3.18
C LYS A 121 -0.03 -10.16 -2.63
N GLY A 122 0.79 -9.21 -2.16
CA GLY A 122 0.36 -7.88 -1.75
C GLY A 122 -0.36 -7.14 -2.87
N PHE A 123 0.29 -7.01 -4.03
CA PHE A 123 -0.33 -6.39 -5.20
C PHE A 123 -1.63 -7.11 -5.61
N THR A 124 -1.64 -8.44 -5.57
CA THR A 124 -2.85 -9.23 -5.86
C THR A 124 -3.97 -8.93 -4.87
N PHE A 125 -3.66 -8.77 -3.57
CA PHE A 125 -4.63 -8.37 -2.56
C PHE A 125 -5.22 -6.98 -2.87
N ALA A 126 -4.39 -6.01 -3.28
CA ALA A 126 -4.82 -4.66 -3.61
C ALA A 126 -5.86 -4.60 -4.74
N THR A 127 -5.93 -5.63 -5.60
CA THR A 127 -6.97 -5.74 -6.64
C THR A 127 -8.39 -5.90 -6.08
N TYR A 128 -8.54 -6.35 -4.82
CA TYR A 128 -9.82 -6.84 -4.29
C TYR A 128 -10.95 -5.80 -4.34
N ARG A 129 -10.63 -4.53 -4.10
CA ARG A 129 -11.60 -3.42 -4.19
C ARG A 129 -11.31 -2.47 -5.36
N ARG A 130 -10.44 -2.86 -6.28
CA ARG A 130 -9.96 -1.99 -7.37
C ARG A 130 -9.43 -0.65 -6.83
N LEU A 131 -8.71 -0.69 -5.71
CA LEU A 131 -8.22 0.47 -4.94
C LEU A 131 -9.29 1.41 -4.38
N ARG A 132 -10.58 1.18 -4.66
CA ARG A 132 -11.67 1.99 -4.13
C ARG A 132 -11.95 1.66 -2.68
N GLY A 133 -12.41 2.69 -2.00
CA GLY A 133 -12.84 2.64 -0.61
C GLY A 133 -14.19 1.98 -0.35
N HIS A 134 -14.91 2.48 0.65
CA HIS A 134 -16.29 2.07 0.92
C HIS A 134 -17.26 3.25 1.00
N GLY A 135 -18.46 3.08 0.42
CA GLY A 135 -19.55 4.04 0.53
C GLY A 135 -19.19 5.41 -0.05
N ILE A 136 -19.51 6.47 0.69
CA ILE A 136 -19.34 7.87 0.26
C ILE A 136 -17.86 8.25 0.10
N GLY A 137 -16.96 7.66 0.88
CA GLY A 137 -15.51 7.92 0.82
C GLY A 137 -14.76 7.15 -0.26
N ALA A 138 -15.46 6.41 -1.13
CA ALA A 138 -14.80 5.48 -2.05
C ALA A 138 -13.80 6.13 -3.01
N GLU A 139 -14.08 7.35 -3.49
CA GLU A 139 -13.21 8.10 -4.41
C GLU A 139 -12.03 8.75 -3.68
N SER A 140 -12.27 9.39 -2.53
CA SER A 140 -11.19 9.99 -1.73
C SER A 140 -10.19 8.92 -1.26
N GLU A 141 -10.68 7.78 -0.78
CA GLU A 141 -9.86 6.63 -0.37
C GLU A 141 -9.09 6.02 -1.56
N MET A 142 -9.65 6.07 -2.78
CA MET A 142 -8.93 5.65 -3.99
C MET A 142 -7.75 6.57 -4.28
N ILE A 143 -7.94 7.88 -4.23
CA ILE A 143 -6.85 8.85 -4.46
C ILE A 143 -5.76 8.69 -3.41
N GLU A 144 -6.12 8.48 -2.15
CA GLU A 144 -5.15 8.22 -1.09
C GLU A 144 -4.38 6.91 -1.33
N ALA A 145 -5.05 5.85 -1.79
CA ALA A 145 -4.38 4.61 -2.18
C ALA A 145 -3.40 4.82 -3.34
N LEU A 146 -3.77 5.61 -4.35
CA LEU A 146 -2.89 5.97 -5.46
C LEU A 146 -1.67 6.76 -4.98
N GLU A 147 -1.86 7.73 -4.08
CA GLU A 147 -0.78 8.53 -3.50
C GLU A 147 0.22 7.65 -2.75
N ILE A 148 -0.27 6.75 -1.89
CA ILE A 148 0.57 5.80 -1.15
C ILE A 148 1.34 4.89 -2.10
N LEU A 149 0.68 4.28 -3.09
CA LEU A 149 1.33 3.38 -4.04
C LEU A 149 2.34 4.11 -4.94
N SER A 150 2.03 5.34 -5.34
CA SER A 150 2.92 6.18 -6.14
C SER A 150 4.19 6.56 -5.37
N SER A 151 4.07 6.94 -4.09
CA SER A 151 5.23 7.34 -3.27
C SER A 151 6.26 6.21 -3.10
N GLY A 152 5.78 4.97 -3.03
CA GLY A 152 6.61 3.76 -3.01
C GLY A 152 7.16 3.30 -4.36
N ASN A 153 6.96 4.08 -5.43
CA ASN A 153 7.25 3.69 -6.82
C ASN A 153 6.49 2.43 -7.29
N ALA A 154 5.43 2.01 -6.59
CA ALA A 154 4.74 0.76 -6.87
C ALA A 154 4.03 0.78 -8.24
N ILE A 155 3.41 1.92 -8.59
CA ILE A 155 2.76 2.13 -9.88
C ILE A 155 3.79 2.10 -11.03
N LYS A 156 4.88 2.85 -10.89
CA LYS A 156 6.00 2.86 -11.85
C LYS A 156 6.63 1.48 -12.02
N TYR A 157 6.78 0.74 -10.93
CA TYR A 157 7.30 -0.62 -10.94
C TYR A 157 6.42 -1.56 -11.77
N LEU A 158 5.09 -1.52 -11.61
CA LEU A 158 4.16 -2.32 -12.40
C LEU A 158 4.14 -1.91 -13.87
N ALA A 159 4.22 -0.61 -14.19
CA ALA A 159 4.29 -0.13 -15.56
C ALA A 159 5.54 -0.68 -16.29
N SER A 160 6.69 -0.71 -15.61
CA SER A 160 7.94 -1.29 -16.15
C SER A 160 7.98 -2.83 -16.12
N ASN A 161 7.17 -3.46 -15.27
CA ASN A 161 7.13 -4.91 -15.08
C ASN A 161 5.68 -5.43 -15.19
N PRO A 162 5.05 -5.35 -16.39
CA PRO A 162 3.61 -5.58 -16.54
C PRO A 162 3.15 -6.99 -16.14
N ASN A 163 4.05 -7.98 -16.19
CA ASN A 163 3.78 -9.36 -15.80
C ASN A 163 3.92 -9.59 -14.27
N PHE A 164 4.26 -8.57 -13.48
CA PHE A 164 4.39 -8.72 -12.03
C PHE A 164 3.02 -8.81 -11.34
N CYS A 165 2.06 -7.97 -11.73
CA CYS A 165 0.65 -8.12 -11.34
C CYS A 165 -0.21 -7.48 -12.43
N PRO A 166 -0.49 -8.20 -13.53
CA PRO A 166 -1.19 -7.64 -14.69
C PRO A 166 -2.59 -7.13 -14.34
N GLU A 167 -3.27 -7.76 -13.37
CA GLU A 167 -4.61 -7.38 -12.92
C GLU A 167 -4.60 -5.99 -12.27
N LEU A 168 -3.62 -5.71 -11.41
CA LEU A 168 -3.53 -4.40 -10.78
C LEU A 168 -3.08 -3.33 -11.77
N LEU A 169 -2.17 -3.66 -12.69
CA LEU A 169 -1.81 -2.73 -13.77
C LEU A 169 -3.02 -2.37 -14.63
N TRP A 170 -3.89 -3.33 -14.94
CA TRP A 170 -5.13 -3.07 -15.66
C TRP A 170 -6.07 -2.14 -14.88
N ILE A 171 -6.24 -2.38 -13.57
CA ILE A 171 -7.02 -1.49 -12.69
C ILE A 171 -6.46 -0.05 -12.71
N LEU A 172 -5.15 0.12 -12.65
CA LEU A 172 -4.52 1.45 -12.68
C LEU A 172 -4.75 2.17 -14.01
N ARG A 173 -4.70 1.44 -15.13
CA ARG A 173 -5.03 1.98 -16.47
C ARG A 173 -6.48 2.38 -16.60
N ASP A 174 -7.39 1.56 -16.09
CA ASP A 174 -8.82 1.86 -16.09
C ASP A 174 -9.12 3.12 -15.26
N ILE A 175 -8.52 3.26 -14.08
CA ILE A 175 -8.63 4.49 -13.27
C ILE A 175 -8.07 5.70 -14.03
N LYS A 176 -6.93 5.55 -14.73
CA LYS A 176 -6.36 6.62 -15.56
C LYS A 176 -7.34 7.04 -16.66
N GLU A 177 -7.95 6.10 -17.36
CA GLU A 177 -8.95 6.37 -18.41
C GLU A 177 -10.17 7.10 -17.82
N GLU A 178 -10.71 6.63 -16.69
CA GLU A 178 -11.82 7.29 -15.97
C GLU A 178 -11.49 8.76 -15.61
N LEU A 179 -10.28 9.02 -15.11
CA LEU A 179 -9.81 10.37 -14.76
C LEU A 179 -9.63 11.25 -16.00
N VAL A 180 -9.04 10.73 -17.08
CA VAL A 180 -8.87 11.47 -18.34
C VAL A 180 -10.23 11.84 -18.92
N ASP A 181 -11.19 10.91 -18.96
CA ASP A 181 -12.53 11.14 -19.46
C ASP A 181 -13.31 12.16 -18.62
N ALA A 182 -13.11 12.17 -17.30
CA ALA A 182 -13.67 13.19 -16.42
C ALA A 182 -13.10 14.58 -16.74
N LEU A 183 -11.77 14.69 -16.87
CA LEU A 183 -11.09 15.95 -17.15
C LEU A 183 -11.42 16.50 -18.54
N GLN A 184 -11.58 15.64 -19.56
CA GLN A 184 -12.04 16.05 -20.90
C GLN A 184 -13.46 16.63 -20.87
N ARG A 185 -14.32 16.15 -19.95
CA ARG A 185 -15.65 16.71 -19.68
C ARG A 185 -15.61 17.94 -18.75
N SER A 186 -14.42 18.48 -18.46
CA SER A 186 -14.20 19.59 -17.52
C SER A 186 -14.63 19.29 -16.08
N VAL A 187 -14.73 18.00 -15.71
CA VAL A 187 -14.94 17.56 -14.33
C VAL A 187 -13.58 17.38 -13.68
N THR A 188 -13.15 18.40 -12.93
CA THR A 188 -11.84 18.41 -12.26
C THR A 188 -11.89 17.93 -10.81
N LYS A 189 -13.10 17.78 -10.25
CA LYS A 189 -13.30 17.32 -8.89
C LYS A 189 -14.40 16.27 -8.77
N GLY A 190 -14.22 15.38 -7.81
CA GLY A 190 -15.26 14.45 -7.38
C GLY A 190 -16.37 15.12 -6.58
N SER A 191 -17.37 14.31 -6.19
CA SER A 191 -18.59 14.79 -5.54
C SER A 191 -18.34 15.47 -4.18
N TRP A 192 -17.19 15.20 -3.55
CA TRP A 192 -16.81 15.74 -2.25
C TRP A 192 -15.53 16.57 -2.30
N GLY A 193 -15.12 17.00 -3.50
CA GLY A 193 -13.97 17.87 -3.70
C GLY A 193 -12.64 17.13 -3.93
N GLU A 194 -12.69 15.82 -4.18
CA GLU A 194 -11.55 15.02 -4.62
C GLU A 194 -10.86 15.66 -5.82
N ASP A 195 -9.53 15.78 -5.82
CA ASP A 195 -8.79 16.44 -6.91
C ASP A 195 -8.38 15.43 -7.98
N TYR A 196 -9.11 15.40 -9.10
CA TYR A 196 -8.84 14.47 -10.20
C TYR A 196 -7.58 14.84 -10.98
N VAL A 197 -7.15 16.11 -10.96
CA VAL A 197 -5.89 16.52 -11.58
C VAL A 197 -4.73 15.95 -10.77
N LYS A 198 -4.77 16.07 -9.43
CA LYS A 198 -3.80 15.43 -8.54
C LYS A 198 -3.80 13.90 -8.75
N ALA A 199 -4.98 13.28 -8.75
CA ALA A 199 -5.11 11.82 -8.89
C ALA A 199 -4.48 11.30 -10.19
N LEU A 200 -4.68 12.00 -11.31
CA LEU A 200 -4.11 11.61 -12.60
C LEU A 200 -2.58 11.55 -12.54
N THR A 201 -1.93 12.49 -11.85
CA THR A 201 -0.46 12.53 -11.75
C THR A 201 0.14 11.25 -11.17
N PHE A 202 -0.59 10.53 -10.30
CA PHE A 202 -0.13 9.27 -9.70
C PHE A 202 -0.15 8.09 -10.68
N VAL A 203 -1.00 8.13 -11.69
CA VAL A 203 -1.20 7.04 -12.67
C VAL A 203 -0.72 7.40 -14.07
N GLU A 204 -0.10 8.57 -14.26
CA GLU A 204 0.41 9.02 -15.57
C GLU A 204 1.33 7.99 -16.25
N ALA A 205 2.14 7.28 -15.46
CA ALA A 205 3.09 6.29 -15.96
C ALA A 205 2.46 4.98 -16.49
N CYS A 206 1.16 4.74 -16.25
CA CYS A 206 0.47 3.50 -16.64
C CYS A 206 0.02 3.44 -18.10
#